data_AF-A0A920T719-F1
#
_entry.id   AF-A0A920T719-F1
#
_cell.length_a   1.000
_cell.length_b   1.000
_cell.length_c   1.000
_cell.angle_alpha   90.00
_cell.angle_beta   90.00
_cell.angle_gamma   90.00
#
_symmetry.space_group_name_H-M   'P 1'
#
loop_
_entity.id
_entity.type
_entity.pdbx_description
1 polymer ?
#
loop_
_entity_poly.entity_id
_entity_poly.type
_entity_poly.pdbx_seq_one_letter_code
_entity_poly.pdbx_strand_id
1 'polypeptide(L)'
;MNMTLFNKYLLPGFIFQSLIIGGGYGTGRELVEFFLSEGPVYGLINMAVATIIWSLVLAVCFEFSRIGSHFEYRSFLKDLLGKSWIAYEYLYLVGLVLVVSVMGSAAGEIFSEIFGVKEIVGVIIMMALVGLIVFYGTQLVEKVLSIWSIFLYAAFITMFVLVFKIFNNEISAAFSLTIRWAKLGHGRYKICCI
;
A
#
# COMPACT_ATOMS: atom_id res chain seq x y z
N MET A 1 -2.14 -8.85 -31.46
CA MET A 1 -2.52 -9.44 -30.15
C MET A 1 -3.52 -8.46 -29.53
N ASN A 2 -4.80 -8.83 -29.40
CA ASN A 2 -5.82 -7.95 -28.81
C ASN A 2 -5.51 -7.76 -27.33
N MET A 3 -4.70 -6.75 -27.00
CA MET A 3 -4.54 -6.26 -25.64
C MET A 3 -5.92 -5.81 -25.18
N THR A 4 -6.57 -6.65 -24.39
CA THR A 4 -7.85 -6.32 -23.76
C THR A 4 -7.65 -5.05 -22.96
N LEU A 5 -8.68 -4.18 -22.93
CA LEU A 5 -8.66 -2.92 -22.17
C LEU A 5 -8.20 -3.14 -20.70
N PHE A 6 -8.50 -4.34 -20.18
CA PHE A 6 -8.00 -4.86 -18.91
C PHE A 6 -6.46 -4.85 -18.79
N ASN A 7 -5.73 -5.48 -19.72
CA ASN A 7 -4.26 -5.57 -19.66
C ASN A 7 -3.58 -4.20 -19.79
N LYS A 8 -4.20 -3.27 -20.52
CA LYS A 8 -3.60 -1.96 -20.79
C LYS A 8 -3.82 -0.96 -19.66
N TYR A 9 -4.97 -0.99 -19.00
CA TYR A 9 -5.36 0.06 -18.04
C TYR A 9 -5.54 -0.44 -16.61
N LEU A 10 -6.09 -1.64 -16.41
CA LEU A 10 -6.42 -2.14 -15.07
C LEU A 10 -5.26 -2.93 -14.46
N LEU A 11 -4.64 -3.81 -15.24
CA LEU A 11 -3.57 -4.67 -14.78
C LEU A 11 -2.38 -3.90 -14.17
N PRO A 12 -1.84 -2.82 -14.80
CA PRO A 12 -0.75 -2.06 -14.19
C PRO A 12 -1.14 -1.41 -12.87
N GLY A 13 -2.40 -0.96 -12.75
CA GLY A 13 -2.94 -0.37 -11.54
C GLY A 13 -3.04 -1.37 -10.39
N PHE A 14 -3.53 -2.59 -10.66
CA PHE A 14 -3.61 -3.66 -9.65
C PHE A 14 -2.21 -4.08 -9.17
N ILE A 15 -1.27 -4.24 -10.10
CA ILE A 15 0.12 -4.55 -9.74
C ILE A 15 0.70 -3.43 -8.88
N PHE A 16 0.56 -2.18 -9.30
CA PHE A 16 1.08 -1.04 -8.52
C PHE A 16 0.48 -0.95 -7.11
N GLN A 17 -0.83 -1.10 -6.99
CA GLN A 17 -1.51 -1.13 -5.70
C GLN A 17 -0.98 -2.27 -4.82
N SER A 18 -0.76 -3.46 -5.39
CA SER A 18 -0.27 -4.60 -4.62
C SER A 18 1.14 -4.41 -4.07
N LEU A 19 1.97 -3.58 -4.74
CA LEU A 19 3.32 -3.23 -4.28
C LEU A 19 3.32 -2.19 -3.15
N ILE A 20 2.30 -1.32 -3.13
CA ILE A 20 2.17 -0.27 -2.10
C ILE A 20 1.56 -0.81 -0.81
N ILE A 21 0.62 -1.76 -0.90
CA ILE A 21 -0.08 -2.27 0.28
C ILE A 21 0.87 -3.17 1.09
N GLY A 22 1.30 -2.64 2.24
CA GLY A 22 2.18 -3.29 3.18
C GLY A 22 1.49 -4.00 4.36
N GLY A 23 2.28 -4.62 5.23
CA GLY A 23 1.78 -5.17 6.51
C GLY A 23 1.20 -4.09 7.43
N GLY A 24 1.75 -2.87 7.37
CA GLY A 24 1.21 -1.71 8.09
C GLY A 24 -0.13 -1.21 7.52
N TYR A 25 -0.39 -1.45 6.24
CA TYR A 25 -1.69 -1.21 5.62
C TYR A 25 -2.74 -2.23 6.07
N GLY A 26 -2.35 -3.52 6.15
CA GLY A 26 -3.23 -4.59 6.61
C GLY A 26 -3.70 -4.42 8.06
N THR A 27 -2.88 -3.81 8.91
CA THR A 27 -3.23 -3.49 10.31
C THR A 27 -3.85 -2.09 10.49
N GLY A 28 -3.90 -1.27 9.43
CA GLY A 28 -4.38 0.11 9.48
C GLY A 28 -3.45 1.11 10.19
N ARG A 29 -2.30 0.65 10.72
CA ARG A 29 -1.35 1.48 11.48
C ARG A 29 -0.73 2.59 10.64
N GLU A 30 -0.40 2.31 9.38
CA GLU A 30 0.12 3.32 8.45
C GLU A 30 -0.88 4.46 8.23
N LEU A 31 -2.19 4.14 8.16
CA LEU A 31 -3.22 5.14 7.95
C LEU A 31 -3.34 6.10 9.15
N VAL A 32 -3.30 5.53 10.36
CA VAL A 32 -3.39 6.30 11.61
C VAL A 32 -2.20 7.24 11.74
N GLU A 33 -0.99 6.73 11.54
CA GLU A 33 0.25 7.48 11.75
C GLU A 33 0.41 8.63 10.74
N PHE A 34 0.23 8.35 9.45
CA PHE A 34 0.54 9.33 8.38
C PHE A 34 -0.60 10.26 8.03
N PHE A 35 -1.85 9.84 8.23
CA PHE A 35 -3.01 10.61 7.75
C PHE A 35 -3.92 11.09 8.89
N LEU A 36 -4.17 10.27 9.91
CA LEU A 36 -5.21 10.60 10.90
C LEU A 36 -4.71 11.40 12.11
N SER A 37 -3.39 11.56 12.28
CA SER A 37 -2.77 12.28 13.40
C SER A 37 -3.29 13.71 13.62
N GLU A 38 -3.65 14.43 12.56
CA GLU A 38 -4.14 15.81 12.61
C GLU A 38 -5.68 15.93 12.52
N GLY A 39 -6.39 14.80 12.57
CA GLY A 39 -7.84 14.71 12.50
C GLY A 39 -8.39 14.36 11.11
N PRO A 40 -9.69 14.00 11.01
CA PRO A 40 -10.29 13.37 9.83
C PRO A 40 -10.28 14.23 8.56
N VAL A 41 -10.51 15.55 8.67
CA VAL A 41 -10.52 16.45 7.50
C VAL A 41 -9.12 16.58 6.89
N TYR A 42 -8.12 16.85 7.73
CA TYR A 42 -6.73 16.95 7.29
C TYR A 42 -6.20 15.60 6.80
N GLY A 43 -6.65 14.50 7.40
CA GLY A 43 -6.35 13.16 6.89
C GLY A 43 -6.84 12.92 5.46
N LEU A 44 -8.08 13.30 5.14
CA LEU A 44 -8.58 13.20 3.76
C LEU A 44 -7.80 14.09 2.78
N ILE A 45 -7.44 15.32 3.20
CA ILE A 45 -6.62 16.21 2.36
C ILE A 45 -5.24 15.58 2.12
N ASN A 46 -4.58 15.07 3.15
CA ASN A 46 -3.28 14.41 3.04
C ASN A 46 -3.34 13.18 2.12
N MET A 47 -4.42 12.38 2.20
CA MET A 47 -4.64 11.25 1.28
C MET A 47 -4.80 11.71 -0.18
N ALA A 48 -5.52 12.80 -0.42
CA ALA A 48 -5.67 13.38 -1.76
C ALA A 48 -4.32 13.88 -2.31
N VAL A 49 -3.54 14.58 -1.47
CA VAL A 49 -2.19 15.05 -1.84
C VAL A 49 -1.27 13.88 -2.16
N ALA A 50 -1.26 12.83 -1.33
CA ALA A 50 -0.48 11.62 -1.59
C ALA A 50 -0.88 10.97 -2.92
N THR A 51 -2.19 10.89 -3.21
CA THR A 51 -2.71 10.34 -4.48
C THR A 51 -2.18 11.11 -5.68
N ILE A 52 -2.17 12.45 -5.62
CA ILE A 52 -1.66 13.30 -6.71
C ILE A 52 -0.16 13.07 -6.91
N ILE A 53 0.62 13.05 -5.82
CA ILE A 53 2.07 12.84 -5.88
C ILE A 53 2.38 11.48 -6.50
N TRP A 54 1.75 10.41 -6.02
CA TRP A 54 1.95 9.06 -6.57
C TRP A 54 1.54 8.96 -8.04
N SER A 55 0.43 9.57 -8.43
CA SER A 55 -0.03 9.59 -9.82
C SER A 55 0.95 10.32 -10.74
N LEU A 56 1.49 11.45 -10.28
CA LEU A 56 2.47 12.22 -11.04
C LEU A 56 3.79 11.46 -11.17
N VAL A 57 4.31 10.89 -10.09
CA VAL A 57 5.53 10.08 -10.10
C VAL A 57 5.39 8.90 -11.06
N LEU A 58 4.26 8.17 -11.01
CA LEU A 58 3.99 7.09 -11.95
C LEU A 58 3.93 7.56 -13.40
N ALA A 59 3.22 8.65 -13.68
CA ALA A 59 3.12 9.20 -15.03
C ALA A 59 4.51 9.56 -15.58
N VAL A 60 5.35 10.19 -14.76
CA VAL A 60 6.73 10.54 -15.12
C VAL A 60 7.58 9.29 -15.35
N CYS A 61 7.49 8.28 -14.48
CA CYS A 61 8.23 7.02 -14.66
C CYS A 61 7.82 6.27 -15.93
N PHE A 62 6.54 6.20 -16.25
CA PHE A 62 6.06 5.58 -17.49
C PHE A 62 6.49 6.35 -18.73
N GLU A 63 6.42 7.69 -18.68
CA GLU A 63 6.85 8.52 -19.80
C GLU A 63 8.38 8.42 -20.02
N PHE A 64 9.16 8.40 -18.94
CA PHE A 64 10.60 8.18 -18.99
C PHE A 64 10.95 6.81 -19.61
N SER A 65 10.28 5.74 -19.16
CA SER A 65 10.44 4.40 -19.74
C SER A 65 10.06 4.35 -21.22
N ARG A 66 8.97 5.03 -21.62
CA ARG A 66 8.50 5.09 -23.01
C ARG A 66 9.47 5.81 -23.93
N ILE A 67 10.00 6.97 -23.52
CA ILE A 67 10.94 7.76 -24.32
C ILE A 67 12.28 7.02 -24.45
N GLY A 68 12.79 6.48 -23.35
CA GLY A 68 14.05 5.72 -23.33
C GLY A 68 13.96 4.29 -23.87
N SER A 69 12.74 3.80 -24.14
CA SER A 69 12.48 2.38 -24.48
C SER A 69 13.10 1.40 -23.48
N HIS A 70 13.11 1.76 -22.19
CA HIS A 70 13.66 0.96 -21.11
C HIS A 70 12.54 0.14 -20.44
N PHE A 71 12.39 -1.10 -20.86
CA PHE A 71 11.41 -2.03 -20.29
C PHE A 71 11.99 -2.97 -19.24
N GLU A 72 13.32 -3.01 -19.14
CA GLU A 72 14.05 -3.81 -18.16
C GLU A 72 14.47 -2.95 -16.96
N TYR A 73 14.29 -3.46 -15.75
CA TYR A 73 14.62 -2.78 -14.48
C TYR A 73 16.04 -2.19 -14.49
N ARG A 74 17.03 -2.98 -14.91
CA ARG A 74 18.43 -2.58 -14.88
C ARG A 74 18.74 -1.46 -15.86
N SER A 75 18.10 -1.47 -17.04
CA SER A 75 18.26 -0.41 -18.04
C SER A 75 17.61 0.88 -17.57
N PHE A 76 16.40 0.78 -16.99
CA PHE A 76 15.68 1.91 -16.42
C PHE A 76 16.50 2.61 -15.33
N LEU A 77 17.07 1.85 -14.38
CA LEU A 77 17.84 2.45 -13.29
C LEU A 77 19.19 3.03 -13.70
N LYS A 78 19.87 2.40 -14.67
CA LYS A 78 21.14 2.93 -15.17
C LYS A 78 20.96 4.32 -15.78
N ASP A 79 19.88 4.53 -16.50
CA ASP A 79 19.65 5.82 -17.17
C ASP A 79 19.02 6.85 -16.21
N LEU A 80 18.26 6.40 -15.20
CA LEU A 80 17.71 7.28 -14.17
C LEU A 80 18.75 7.74 -13.14
N LEU A 81 19.62 6.85 -12.65
CA LEU A 81 20.59 7.15 -11.58
C LEU A 81 22.04 7.31 -12.09
N GLY A 82 22.31 6.98 -13.35
CA GLY A 82 23.67 6.99 -13.90
C GLY A 82 24.59 6.03 -13.14
N LYS A 83 25.77 6.53 -12.75
CA LYS A 83 26.81 5.73 -12.05
C LYS A 83 26.37 5.22 -10.68
N SER A 84 25.39 5.86 -10.03
CA SER A 84 24.92 5.50 -8.69
C SER A 84 23.95 4.32 -8.65
N TRP A 85 23.64 3.70 -9.79
CA TRP A 85 22.72 2.54 -9.86
C TRP A 85 23.17 1.36 -8.97
N ILE A 86 24.47 1.17 -8.77
CA ILE A 86 25.02 0.11 -7.89
C ILE A 86 24.62 0.32 -6.43
N ALA A 87 24.64 1.58 -5.95
CA ALA A 87 24.24 1.89 -4.57
C ALA A 87 22.75 1.56 -4.34
N TYR A 88 21.92 1.84 -5.35
CA TYR A 88 20.51 1.48 -5.31
C TYR A 88 20.29 -0.04 -5.28
N GLU A 89 21.10 -0.82 -6.01
CA GLU A 89 21.03 -2.29 -5.98
C GLU A 89 21.23 -2.83 -4.55
N TYR A 90 22.21 -2.30 -3.79
CA TYR A 90 22.41 -2.71 -2.39
C TYR A 90 21.22 -2.33 -1.50
N LEU A 91 20.71 -1.11 -1.64
CA LEU A 91 19.53 -0.67 -0.90
C LEU A 91 18.30 -1.50 -1.24
N TYR A 92 18.15 -1.88 -2.51
CA TYR A 92 17.07 -2.72 -2.99
C TYR A 92 17.13 -4.12 -2.38
N LEU A 93 18.31 -4.76 -2.32
CA LEU A 93 18.48 -6.07 -1.68
C LEU A 93 18.18 -6.03 -0.18
N VAL A 94 18.66 -5.01 0.54
CA VAL A 94 18.34 -4.82 1.96
C VAL A 94 16.84 -4.57 2.14
N GLY A 95 16.25 -3.75 1.27
CA GLY A 95 14.82 -3.45 1.25
C GLY A 95 13.96 -4.71 1.04
N LEU A 96 14.36 -5.60 0.13
CA LEU A 96 13.68 -6.88 -0.08
C LEU A 96 13.64 -7.74 1.20
N VAL A 97 14.78 -7.86 1.89
CA VAL A 97 14.85 -8.60 3.16
C VAL A 97 13.97 -7.94 4.22
N LEU A 98 14.00 -6.61 4.32
CA LEU A 98 13.17 -5.87 5.26
C LEU A 98 11.67 -6.08 4.98
N VAL A 99 11.22 -5.93 3.73
CA VAL A 99 9.81 -6.08 3.36
C VAL A 99 9.33 -7.50 3.66
N VAL A 100 10.07 -8.54 3.26
CA VAL A 100 9.70 -9.94 3.55
C VAL A 100 9.62 -10.18 5.06
N SER A 101 10.54 -9.59 5.84
CA SER A 101 10.55 -9.72 7.31
C SER A 101 9.33 -9.06 7.96
N VAL A 102 8.98 -7.83 7.55
CA VAL A 102 7.82 -7.09 8.08
C VAL A 102 6.51 -7.80 7.74
N MET A 103 6.37 -8.25 6.48
CA MET A 103 5.19 -9.01 6.05
C MET A 103 5.08 -10.34 6.80
N GLY A 104 6.21 -11.02 7.02
CA GLY A 104 6.27 -12.28 7.76
C GLY A 104 5.77 -12.10 9.18
N SER A 105 6.26 -11.08 9.89
CA SER A 105 5.83 -10.75 11.24
C SER A 105 4.34 -10.41 11.30
N ALA A 106 3.83 -9.59 10.36
CA ALA A 106 2.40 -9.26 10.31
C ALA A 106 1.52 -10.50 10.06
N ALA A 107 1.92 -11.39 9.15
CA ALA A 107 1.21 -12.64 8.90
C ALA A 107 1.23 -13.58 10.11
N GLY A 108 2.37 -13.66 10.82
CA GLY A 108 2.52 -14.42 12.06
C GLY A 108 1.57 -13.96 13.16
N GLU A 109 1.49 -12.65 13.38
CA GLU A 109 0.60 -12.03 14.36
C GLU A 109 -0.87 -12.34 14.05
N ILE A 110 -1.30 -12.11 12.80
CA ILE A 110 -2.68 -12.34 12.37
C ILE A 110 -3.06 -13.83 12.52
N PHE A 111 -2.16 -14.76 12.17
CA PHE A 111 -2.41 -16.19 12.36
C PHE A 111 -2.51 -16.58 13.83
N SER A 112 -1.67 -15.98 14.68
CA SER A 112 -1.70 -16.18 16.13
C SER A 112 -3.02 -15.70 16.72
N GLU A 113 -3.47 -14.51 16.34
CA GLU A 113 -4.72 -13.91 16.83
C GLU A 113 -5.97 -14.69 16.39
N ILE A 114 -6.02 -15.14 15.12
CA ILE A 114 -7.20 -15.83 14.58
C ILE A 114 -7.28 -17.29 15.04
N PHE A 115 -6.16 -18.02 15.05
CA PHE A 115 -6.15 -19.47 15.28
C PHE A 115 -5.61 -19.87 16.66
N GLY A 116 -5.08 -18.94 17.46
CA GLY A 116 -4.51 -19.22 18.77
C GLY A 116 -3.22 -20.06 18.72
N VAL A 117 -2.54 -20.10 17.58
CA VAL A 117 -1.29 -20.85 17.36
C VAL A 117 -0.08 -19.96 17.54
N LYS A 118 1.12 -20.54 17.69
CA LYS A 118 2.36 -19.76 17.77
C LYS A 118 2.61 -18.97 16.49
N GLU A 119 3.02 -17.71 16.60
CA GLU A 119 3.33 -16.79 15.48
C GLU A 119 4.21 -17.42 14.40
N ILE A 120 5.22 -18.21 14.81
CA ILE A 120 6.15 -18.87 13.88
C ILE A 120 5.44 -19.74 12.84
N VAL A 121 4.28 -20.31 13.17
CA VAL A 121 3.48 -21.11 12.24
C VAL A 121 2.97 -20.23 11.10
N GLY A 122 2.43 -19.05 11.41
CA GLY A 122 1.98 -18.09 10.40
C GLY A 122 3.12 -17.59 9.52
N VAL A 123 4.29 -17.31 10.10
CA VAL A 123 5.48 -16.90 9.34
C VAL A 123 5.92 -17.99 8.36
N ILE A 124 6.01 -19.25 8.80
CA ILE A 124 6.43 -20.38 7.96
C ILE A 124 5.43 -20.61 6.82
N ILE A 125 4.13 -20.58 7.11
CA ILE A 125 3.08 -20.74 6.09
C ILE A 125 3.20 -19.64 5.04
N MET A 126 3.35 -18.39 5.45
CA MET A 126 3.50 -17.27 4.53
C MET A 126 4.75 -17.42 3.66
N MET A 127 5.92 -17.72 4.25
CA MET A 127 7.16 -17.88 3.49
C MET A 127 7.07 -19.04 2.49
N ALA A 128 6.45 -20.15 2.88
CA ALA A 128 6.24 -21.29 2.00
C ALA A 128 5.33 -20.93 0.81
N LEU A 129 4.23 -20.20 1.05
CA LEU A 129 3.30 -19.77 0.00
C LEU A 129 3.97 -18.79 -0.97
N VAL A 130 4.67 -17.78 -0.46
CA VAL A 130 5.42 -16.83 -1.31
C VAL A 130 6.46 -17.56 -2.15
N GLY A 131 7.26 -18.44 -1.53
CA GLY A 131 8.26 -19.24 -2.24
C GLY A 131 7.65 -20.13 -3.32
N LEU A 132 6.51 -20.76 -3.04
CA LEU A 132 5.77 -21.58 -4.00
C LEU A 132 5.27 -20.74 -5.18
N ILE A 133 4.65 -19.58 -4.93
CA ILE A 133 4.14 -18.71 -6.00
C ILE A 133 5.28 -18.21 -6.89
N VAL A 134 6.41 -17.80 -6.28
CA VAL A 134 7.59 -17.33 -7.01
C VAL A 134 8.23 -18.45 -7.84
N PHE A 135 8.22 -19.70 -7.34
CA PHE A 135 8.76 -20.86 -8.05
C PHE A 135 8.04 -21.12 -9.39
N TYR A 136 6.73 -20.89 -9.46
CA TYR A 136 5.95 -21.02 -10.70
C TYR A 136 6.09 -19.84 -11.66
N GLY A 137 6.83 -18.78 -11.27
CA GLY A 137 7.23 -17.68 -12.14
C GLY A 137 6.24 -16.51 -12.23
N THR A 138 6.65 -15.49 -12.99
CA THR A 138 6.01 -14.16 -13.03
C THR A 138 4.56 -14.19 -13.50
N GLN A 139 4.20 -15.09 -14.43
CA GLN A 139 2.82 -15.20 -14.92
C GLN A 139 1.83 -15.63 -13.83
N LEU A 140 2.26 -16.46 -12.87
CA LEU A 140 1.40 -16.83 -11.75
C LEU A 140 1.28 -15.65 -10.78
N VAL A 141 2.38 -14.98 -10.48
CA VAL A 141 2.42 -13.80 -9.61
C VAL A 141 1.42 -12.73 -10.12
N GLU A 142 1.49 -12.38 -11.40
CA GLU A 142 0.59 -11.38 -12.00
C GLU A 142 -0.89 -11.77 -11.88
N LYS A 143 -1.23 -13.05 -12.11
CA LYS A 143 -2.60 -13.54 -11.98
C LYS A 143 -3.08 -13.50 -10.54
N VAL A 144 -2.27 -13.99 -9.60
CA VAL A 144 -2.61 -14.02 -8.17
C VAL A 144 -2.82 -12.59 -7.66
N LEU A 145 -1.90 -11.67 -7.96
CA LEU A 145 -2.00 -10.27 -7.53
C LEU A 145 -3.24 -9.59 -8.12
N SER A 146 -3.53 -9.81 -9.40
CA SER A 146 -4.72 -9.22 -10.05
C SER A 146 -6.03 -9.72 -9.45
N ILE A 147 -6.14 -11.03 -9.21
CA ILE A 147 -7.35 -11.63 -8.62
C ILE A 147 -7.50 -11.19 -7.16
N TRP A 148 -6.40 -11.18 -6.41
CA TRP A 148 -6.40 -10.77 -5.01
C TRP A 148 -6.77 -9.30 -4.83
N SER A 149 -6.31 -8.41 -5.71
CA SER A 149 -6.70 -6.99 -5.71
C SER A 149 -8.22 -6.81 -5.82
N ILE A 150 -8.89 -7.60 -6.66
CA ILE A 150 -10.37 -7.53 -6.79
C ILE A 150 -11.04 -7.91 -5.47
N PHE A 151 -10.58 -8.99 -4.83
CA PHE A 151 -11.11 -9.43 -3.53
C PHE A 151 -10.87 -8.37 -2.44
N LEU A 152 -9.66 -7.79 -2.43
CA LEU A 152 -9.27 -6.73 -1.50
C LEU A 152 -10.18 -5.51 -1.65
N TYR A 153 -10.42 -5.03 -2.89
CA TYR A 153 -11.35 -3.93 -3.10
C TYR A 153 -12.77 -4.26 -2.66
N ALA A 154 -13.27 -5.47 -2.95
CA ALA A 154 -14.60 -5.88 -2.51
C ALA A 154 -14.72 -5.88 -0.97
N ALA A 155 -13.71 -6.41 -0.27
CA ALA A 155 -13.66 -6.42 1.19
C ALA A 155 -13.62 -5.00 1.78
N PHE A 156 -12.73 -4.13 1.27
CA PHE A 156 -12.63 -2.75 1.76
C PHE A 156 -13.86 -1.91 1.46
N ILE A 157 -14.48 -2.04 0.28
CA ILE A 157 -15.74 -1.34 -0.04
C ILE A 157 -16.87 -1.81 0.87
N THR A 158 -16.96 -3.12 1.11
CA THR A 158 -17.98 -3.69 2.01
C THR A 158 -17.78 -3.16 3.43
N MET A 159 -16.54 -3.22 3.95
CA MET A 159 -16.18 -2.67 5.25
C MET A 159 -16.53 -1.18 5.33
N PHE A 160 -16.16 -0.39 4.32
CA PHE A 160 -16.45 1.04 4.24
C PHE A 160 -17.96 1.31 4.34
N VAL A 161 -18.78 0.63 3.53
CA VAL A 161 -20.24 0.80 3.55
C VAL A 161 -20.84 0.42 4.91
N LEU A 162 -20.36 -0.66 5.53
CA LEU A 162 -20.82 -1.10 6.86
C LEU A 162 -20.48 -0.09 7.95
N VAL A 163 -19.24 0.40 7.96
CA VAL A 163 -18.77 1.39 8.94
C VAL A 163 -19.59 2.68 8.81
N PHE A 164 -19.83 3.16 7.59
CA PHE A 164 -20.65 4.35 7.38
C PHE A 164 -22.10 4.17 7.82
N LYS A 165 -22.67 2.97 7.70
CA LYS A 165 -24.04 2.70 8.17
C LYS A 165 -24.13 2.66 9.69
N ILE A 166 -23.21 1.94 10.35
CA ILE A 166 -23.24 1.70 11.80
C ILE A 166 -22.78 2.94 12.57
N PHE A 167 -21.70 3.60 12.14
CA PHE A 167 -21.03 4.68 12.87
C PHE A 167 -21.33 6.08 12.31
N ASN A 168 -22.45 6.27 11.61
CA ASN A 168 -22.78 7.56 10.97
C ASN A 168 -22.72 8.75 11.94
N ASN A 169 -23.25 8.60 13.15
CA ASN A 169 -23.32 9.66 14.15
C ASN A 169 -21.93 10.05 14.68
N GLU A 170 -21.06 9.06 14.92
CA GLU A 170 -19.71 9.28 15.42
C GLU A 170 -18.83 9.95 14.36
N ILE A 171 -18.97 9.53 13.10
CA ILE A 171 -18.27 10.15 11.98
C ILE A 171 -18.69 11.62 11.85
N SER A 172 -20.00 11.90 11.82
CA SER A 172 -20.49 13.28 11.75
C SER A 172 -20.01 14.14 12.93
N ALA A 173 -19.98 13.58 14.14
CA ALA A 173 -19.46 14.26 15.31
C ALA A 173 -17.96 14.58 15.15
N ALA A 174 -17.14 13.61 14.74
CA ALA A 174 -15.70 13.78 14.54
C ALA A 174 -15.37 14.88 13.52
N PHE A 175 -16.07 14.90 12.39
CA PHE A 175 -15.89 15.95 11.37
C PHE A 175 -16.30 17.33 11.87
N SER A 176 -17.35 17.43 12.68
CA SER A 176 -17.82 18.71 13.25
C SER A 176 -16.83 19.32 14.24
N LEU A 177 -16.13 18.47 15.02
CA LEU A 177 -15.11 18.89 15.97
C LEU A 177 -13.89 19.45 15.22
N THR A 178 -13.40 18.77 14.19
CA THR A 178 -12.25 19.23 13.40
C THR A 178 -12.49 20.59 12.74
N ILE A 179 -13.68 20.84 12.18
CA ILE A 179 -14.01 22.14 11.56
C ILE A 179 -14.02 23.27 12.59
N ARG A 180 -14.47 22.99 13.83
CA ARG A 180 -14.46 23.96 14.92
C ARG A 180 -13.03 24.32 15.36
N TRP A 181 -12.14 23.34 15.42
CA TRP A 181 -10.72 23.54 15.74
C TRP A 181 -9.95 24.24 14.61
N ALA A 182 -10.24 23.90 13.34
CA ALA A 182 -9.64 24.56 12.17
C ALA A 182 -9.99 26.06 12.09
N LYS A 183 -11.19 26.45 12.56
CA LYS A 183 -11.60 27.86 12.66
C LYS A 183 -10.93 28.65 13.79
N LEU A 184 -10.41 27.98 14.83
CA LEU A 184 -9.91 28.66 16.03
C LEU A 184 -8.45 29.07 15.96
N GLY A 185 -7.70 28.71 14.90
CA GLY A 185 -6.39 29.27 14.58
C GLY A 185 -5.28 28.98 15.60
N HIS A 186 -4.20 28.34 15.13
CA HIS A 186 -2.86 28.35 15.75
C HIS A 186 -2.80 28.44 17.29
N GLY A 187 -2.93 27.29 17.97
CA GLY A 187 -2.82 27.26 19.43
C GLY A 187 -2.44 25.91 19.99
N ARG A 188 -1.14 25.58 19.89
CA ARG A 188 -0.39 24.56 20.65
C ARG A 188 -1.02 23.16 20.81
N TYR A 189 -0.37 22.22 20.13
CA TYR A 189 -0.32 20.78 20.40
C TYR A 189 -0.54 20.40 21.87
N LYS A 190 -1.65 19.69 22.13
CA LYS A 190 -1.69 18.58 23.07
C LYS A 190 -2.80 17.62 22.64
N ILE A 191 -2.34 16.51 22.06
CA ILE A 191 -3.08 15.28 21.85
C ILE A 191 -3.68 14.88 23.20
N CYS A 192 -5.00 14.95 23.32
CA CYS A 192 -5.71 14.27 24.39
C CYS A 192 -5.93 12.84 23.88
N CYS A 193 -5.08 11.92 24.37
CA CYS A 193 -5.26 10.49 24.20
C CYS A 193 -6.66 10.07 24.65
N ILE A 194 -7.28 9.20 23.87
CA ILE A 194 -8.12 8.12 24.39
C ILE A 194 -7.26 6.87 24.30
#